data_AF-A0A3D0PRY8-F1
#
_entry.id   AF-A0A3D0PRY8-F1
#
_cell.length_a   1.000
_cell.length_b   1.000
_cell.length_c   1.000
_cell.angle_alpha   90.00
_cell.angle_beta   90.00
_cell.angle_gamma   90.00
#
_symmetry.space_group_name_H-M   'P 1'
#
loop_
_entity.id
_entity.type
_entity.pdbx_description
1 polymer ?
#
loop_
_entity_poly.entity_id
_entity_poly.type
_entity_poly.pdbx_seq_one_letter_code
_entity_poly.pdbx_strand_id
1 'polypeptide(L)'
;MTKEQLLTQVKPQSIMKSIARQAVFFVLGLLSARAVVFGRCAPFGVAMAAAGPWECTAAITLGAALGYILPGEIVVPMHCLMALLACVGIRWALQGAAMRWVRSRAGFAALLAGIPLFCTGMIVFFVKEAGGADAAYAISEALLSGAWAYFFSRTVNLFSDQHLPGRYLPQELACAAFSAGVFLLALAVLRVGPISAGGLLAVLIILYASEYSGVAGGSIAGIAVGTCFAFTGEGLSGLAGAYGVGGLMAGLFAPIGRLPAACAFILSSAVVSLSSAATTQRLDTLWEIAAASVIYMLLPERLTGGLFSRFTAKTDDREAPRAQDLRRTVVARL
;
A
#
# COMPACT_ATOMS: atom_id res chain seq x y z
N MET A 1 -50.64 -2.22 4.77
CA MET A 1 -49.37 -2.54 4.07
C MET A 1 -48.41 -3.14 5.08
N THR A 2 -48.16 -4.44 4.95
CA THR A 2 -47.67 -5.34 6.00
C THR A 2 -46.14 -5.33 6.08
N LYS A 3 -45.58 -5.43 7.29
CA LYS A 3 -44.13 -5.41 7.61
C LYS A 3 -43.28 -6.37 6.76
N GLU A 4 -43.87 -7.38 6.13
CA GLU A 4 -43.19 -8.32 5.23
C GLU A 4 -42.65 -7.68 3.94
N GLN A 5 -43.28 -6.63 3.41
CA GLN A 5 -42.77 -5.95 2.19
C GLN A 5 -41.60 -4.98 2.45
N LEU A 6 -41.44 -4.51 3.70
CA LEU A 6 -40.27 -3.72 4.09
C LEU A 6 -39.03 -4.60 4.35
N LEU A 7 -39.23 -5.85 4.77
CA LEU A 7 -38.12 -6.80 5.00
C LEU A 7 -37.53 -7.37 3.70
N THR A 8 -38.28 -7.40 2.60
CA THR A 8 -37.79 -7.89 1.29
C THR A 8 -37.08 -6.83 0.46
N GLN A 9 -37.39 -5.55 0.63
CA GLN A 9 -36.75 -4.44 -0.10
C GLN A 9 -35.46 -3.93 0.56
N VAL A 10 -35.32 -4.02 1.89
CA VAL A 10 -34.12 -3.56 2.62
C VAL A 10 -32.98 -4.61 2.62
N LYS A 11 -33.31 -5.88 2.37
CA LYS A 11 -32.39 -7.02 2.45
C LYS A 11 -31.45 -7.22 1.24
N PRO A 12 -31.81 -6.97 -0.03
CA PRO A 12 -30.91 -7.21 -1.15
C PRO A 12 -29.78 -6.17 -1.26
N GLN A 13 -30.03 -4.89 -0.95
CA GLN A 13 -28.99 -3.85 -1.04
C GLN A 13 -27.92 -3.96 0.06
N SER A 14 -28.29 -4.43 1.25
CA SER A 14 -27.33 -4.68 2.34
C SER A 14 -26.52 -5.95 2.09
N ILE A 15 -27.13 -7.01 1.55
CA ILE A 15 -26.42 -8.24 1.18
C ILE A 15 -25.43 -7.98 0.03
N MET A 16 -25.83 -7.25 -1.01
CA MET A 16 -24.95 -6.96 -2.15
C MET A 16 -23.75 -6.10 -1.75
N LYS A 17 -23.93 -5.13 -0.85
CA LYS A 17 -22.82 -4.37 -0.25
C LYS A 17 -21.89 -5.26 0.59
N SER A 18 -22.44 -6.19 1.36
CA SER A 18 -21.66 -7.13 2.17
C SER A 18 -20.84 -8.10 1.31
N ILE A 19 -21.42 -8.63 0.23
CA ILE A 19 -20.74 -9.49 -0.73
C ILE A 19 -19.65 -8.71 -1.47
N ALA A 20 -19.95 -7.49 -1.94
CA ALA A 20 -18.95 -6.64 -2.59
C ALA A 20 -17.77 -6.34 -1.66
N ARG A 21 -18.05 -6.04 -0.38
CA ARG A 21 -17.01 -5.84 0.63
C ARG A 21 -16.16 -7.10 0.85
N GLN A 22 -16.79 -8.27 0.96
CA GLN A 22 -16.08 -9.55 1.09
C GLN A 22 -15.22 -9.86 -0.15
N ALA A 23 -15.72 -9.59 -1.35
CA ALA A 23 -14.99 -9.76 -2.59
C ALA A 23 -13.76 -8.84 -2.66
N VAL A 24 -13.88 -7.58 -2.24
CA VAL A 24 -12.75 -6.65 -2.15
C VAL A 24 -11.69 -7.19 -1.17
N PHE A 25 -12.09 -7.60 0.03
CA PHE A 25 -11.16 -8.14 1.02
C PHE A 25 -10.52 -9.47 0.59
N PHE A 26 -11.23 -10.30 -0.17
CA PHE A 26 -10.69 -11.50 -0.80
C PHE A 26 -9.58 -11.15 -1.80
N VAL A 27 -9.83 -10.18 -2.70
CA VAL A 27 -8.84 -9.71 -3.67
C VAL A 27 -7.64 -9.07 -2.98
N LEU A 28 -7.85 -8.29 -1.92
CA LEU A 28 -6.74 -7.72 -1.15
C LEU A 28 -5.89 -8.81 -0.48
N GLY A 29 -6.49 -9.87 0.06
CA GLY A 29 -5.76 -11.02 0.61
C GLY A 29 -4.99 -11.80 -0.46
N LEU A 30 -5.57 -11.97 -1.64
CA LEU A 30 -4.93 -12.61 -2.80
C LEU A 30 -3.71 -11.81 -3.26
N LEU A 31 -3.87 -10.50 -3.42
CA LEU A 31 -2.81 -9.60 -3.85
C LEU A 31 -1.69 -9.51 -2.81
N SER A 32 -2.02 -9.39 -1.52
CA SER A 32 -0.98 -9.31 -0.49
C SER A 32 -0.16 -10.59 -0.38
N ALA A 33 -0.76 -11.77 -0.56
CA ALA A 33 -0.02 -13.04 -0.61
C ALA A 33 0.94 -13.14 -1.82
N ARG A 34 0.70 -12.35 -2.88
CA ARG A 34 1.53 -12.33 -4.10
C ARG A 34 2.66 -11.32 -4.08
N ALA A 35 2.64 -10.37 -3.15
CA ALA A 35 3.77 -9.47 -2.96
C ALA A 35 4.91 -10.22 -2.26
N VAL A 36 5.96 -10.56 -3.01
CA VAL A 36 7.15 -11.25 -2.50
C VAL A 36 8.28 -10.24 -2.28
N VAL A 37 8.98 -10.42 -1.16
CA VAL A 37 10.15 -9.63 -0.72
C VAL A 37 11.39 -10.52 -0.78
N PHE A 38 12.52 -9.93 -1.16
CA PHE A 38 13.82 -10.59 -1.31
C PHE A 38 13.79 -11.84 -2.21
N GLY A 39 12.84 -11.89 -3.15
CA GLY A 39 12.64 -13.00 -4.07
C GLY A 39 12.22 -14.34 -3.43
N ARG A 40 12.01 -14.41 -2.10
CA ARG A 40 11.77 -15.67 -1.38
C ARG A 40 10.79 -15.58 -0.20
N CYS A 41 10.51 -14.39 0.32
CA CYS A 41 9.68 -14.19 1.52
C CYS A 41 8.32 -13.58 1.13
N ALA A 42 7.21 -14.12 1.64
CA ALA A 42 5.86 -13.65 1.31
C ALA A 42 5.02 -13.30 2.57
N PRO A 43 5.48 -12.34 3.41
CA PRO A 43 4.90 -12.08 4.72
C PRO A 43 3.53 -11.38 4.70
N PHE A 44 3.18 -10.72 3.59
CA PHE A 44 2.04 -9.78 3.59
C PHE A 44 0.66 -10.45 3.54
N GLY A 45 0.56 -11.69 3.06
CA GLY A 45 -0.69 -12.47 3.11
C GLY A 45 -1.14 -12.72 4.56
N VAL A 46 -0.22 -13.17 5.41
CA VAL A 46 -0.48 -13.38 6.85
C VAL A 46 -0.76 -12.06 7.57
N ALA A 47 -0.02 -11.00 7.22
CA ALA A 47 -0.23 -9.67 7.78
C ALA A 47 -1.65 -9.12 7.49
N MET A 48 -2.15 -9.31 6.27
CA MET A 48 -3.50 -8.88 5.88
C MET A 48 -4.58 -9.69 6.60
N ALA A 49 -4.39 -11.00 6.78
CA ALA A 49 -5.30 -11.85 7.55
C ALA A 49 -5.38 -11.44 9.03
N ALA A 50 -4.26 -10.98 9.62
CA ALA A 50 -4.23 -10.46 10.98
C ALA A 50 -4.87 -9.06 11.11
N ALA A 51 -4.78 -8.23 10.07
CA ALA A 51 -5.27 -6.85 10.09
C ALA A 51 -6.75 -6.68 9.71
N GLY A 52 -7.30 -7.60 8.92
CA GLY A 52 -8.64 -7.46 8.34
C GLY A 52 -9.80 -7.40 9.34
N PRO A 53 -10.97 -6.86 8.95
CA PRO A 53 -12.16 -6.85 9.78
C PRO A 53 -12.72 -8.26 9.94
N TRP A 54 -13.36 -8.50 11.09
CA TRP A 54 -13.72 -9.86 11.50
C TRP A 54 -14.63 -10.60 10.51
N GLU A 55 -15.64 -9.89 10.03
CA GLU A 55 -16.68 -10.35 9.10
C GLU A 55 -16.10 -10.81 7.75
N CYS A 56 -14.89 -10.37 7.42
CA CYS A 56 -14.21 -10.68 6.16
C CYS A 56 -12.95 -11.54 6.34
N THR A 57 -12.62 -11.95 7.57
CA THR A 57 -11.38 -12.72 7.84
C THR A 57 -11.33 -13.99 7.01
N ALA A 58 -12.43 -14.74 6.92
CA ALA A 58 -12.50 -15.95 6.11
C ALA A 58 -12.27 -15.67 4.61
N ALA A 59 -12.79 -14.56 4.10
CA ALA A 59 -12.56 -14.15 2.71
C ALA A 59 -11.09 -13.79 2.46
N ILE A 60 -10.47 -13.04 3.38
CA ILE A 60 -9.05 -12.67 3.28
C ILE A 60 -8.16 -13.91 3.34
N THR A 61 -8.45 -14.86 4.23
CA THR A 61 -7.64 -16.07 4.41
C THR A 61 -7.77 -17.00 3.23
N LEU A 62 -8.97 -17.14 2.65
CA LEU A 62 -9.16 -17.88 1.41
C LEU A 62 -8.42 -17.21 0.25
N GLY A 63 -8.51 -15.88 0.15
CA GLY A 63 -7.76 -15.11 -0.85
C GLY A 63 -6.24 -15.30 -0.70
N ALA A 64 -5.71 -15.18 0.50
CA ALA A 64 -4.29 -15.35 0.78
C ALA A 64 -3.82 -16.80 0.54
N ALA A 65 -4.60 -17.80 0.97
CA ALA A 65 -4.29 -19.20 0.70
C ALA A 65 -4.27 -19.48 -0.81
N LEU A 66 -5.25 -18.99 -1.56
CA LEU A 66 -5.25 -19.09 -3.02
C LEU A 66 -4.06 -18.36 -3.63
N GLY A 67 -3.70 -17.18 -3.11
CA GLY A 67 -2.54 -16.41 -3.59
C GLY A 67 -1.24 -17.18 -3.43
N TYR A 68 -1.08 -17.91 -2.33
CA TYR A 68 0.06 -18.80 -2.08
C TYR A 68 0.03 -20.09 -2.90
N ILE A 69 -1.15 -20.62 -3.24
CA ILE A 69 -1.31 -21.88 -4.00
C ILE A 69 -1.18 -21.65 -5.51
N LEU A 70 -1.68 -20.53 -6.04
CA LEU A 70 -1.56 -20.28 -7.47
C LEU A 70 -0.06 -20.36 -7.85
N PRO A 71 0.29 -21.00 -8.98
CA PRO A 71 1.67 -21.04 -9.44
C PRO A 71 2.16 -19.63 -9.78
N GLY A 72 3.40 -19.36 -9.41
CA GLY A 72 4.16 -18.17 -9.77
C GLY A 72 5.64 -18.57 -9.79
N GLU A 73 6.51 -17.72 -10.37
CA GLU A 73 7.95 -18.04 -10.51
C GLU A 73 8.69 -18.23 -9.18
N ILE A 74 8.03 -17.94 -8.06
CA ILE A 74 8.60 -18.00 -6.73
C ILE A 74 7.86 -19.08 -5.94
N VAL A 75 8.60 -20.14 -5.59
CA VAL A 75 8.11 -21.19 -4.68
C VAL A 75 7.83 -20.55 -3.33
N VAL A 76 6.57 -20.19 -3.09
CA VAL A 76 6.14 -19.70 -1.79
C VAL A 76 6.32 -20.85 -0.80
N PRO A 77 7.13 -20.67 0.25
CA PRO A 77 7.42 -21.74 1.20
C PRO A 77 6.13 -22.14 1.94
N MET A 78 5.92 -23.46 2.08
CA MET A 78 4.77 -24.03 2.81
C MET A 78 4.61 -23.46 4.23
N HIS A 79 5.68 -22.91 4.81
CA HIS A 79 5.62 -22.25 6.12
C HIS A 79 4.69 -21.04 6.16
N CYS A 80 4.49 -20.29 5.06
CA CYS A 80 3.61 -19.12 5.06
C CYS A 80 2.15 -19.55 5.19
N LEU A 81 1.81 -20.69 4.59
CA LEU A 81 0.48 -21.28 4.65
C LEU A 81 0.19 -21.86 6.05
N MET A 82 1.20 -22.48 6.68
CA MET A 82 1.10 -22.91 8.08
C MET A 82 0.97 -21.73 9.05
N ALA A 83 1.74 -20.66 8.84
CA ALA A 83 1.67 -19.45 9.64
C ALA A 83 0.31 -18.73 9.47
N LEU A 84 -0.26 -18.74 8.26
CA LEU A 84 -1.60 -18.23 7.98
C LEU A 84 -2.65 -18.99 8.79
N LEU A 85 -2.64 -20.32 8.73
CA LEU A 85 -3.57 -21.17 9.50
C LEU A 85 -3.41 -20.98 11.00
N ALA A 86 -2.17 -20.90 11.50
CA ALA A 86 -1.87 -20.63 12.90
C ALA A 86 -2.40 -19.26 13.34
N CYS A 87 -2.19 -18.22 12.53
CA CYS A 87 -2.70 -16.87 12.81
C CYS A 87 -4.22 -16.86 12.92
N VAL A 88 -4.93 -17.51 11.98
CA VAL A 88 -6.39 -17.63 12.00
C VAL A 88 -6.87 -18.44 13.20
N GLY A 89 -6.21 -19.55 13.51
CA GLY A 89 -6.55 -20.38 14.67
C GLY A 89 -6.40 -19.63 16.00
N ILE A 90 -5.30 -18.90 16.19
CA ILE A 90 -5.06 -18.04 17.36
C ILE A 90 -6.13 -16.96 17.44
N ARG A 91 -6.41 -16.30 16.31
CA ARG A 91 -7.44 -15.25 16.24
C ARG A 91 -8.82 -15.80 16.59
N TRP A 92 -9.17 -16.99 16.10
CA TRP A 92 -10.43 -17.68 16.42
C TRP A 92 -10.51 -18.07 17.91
N ALA A 93 -9.44 -18.61 18.50
CA ALA A 93 -9.39 -18.93 19.93
C ALA A 93 -9.59 -17.69 20.83
N LEU A 94 -9.11 -16.52 20.39
CA LEU A 94 -9.24 -15.25 21.11
C LEU A 94 -10.61 -14.57 20.97
N GLN A 95 -11.57 -15.20 20.25
CA GLN A 95 -12.95 -14.72 20.05
C GLN A 95 -13.69 -14.38 21.34
N GLY A 96 -13.57 -15.24 22.36
CA GLY A 96 -14.44 -15.21 23.52
C GLY A 96 -13.98 -14.29 24.67
N ALA A 97 -12.67 -14.17 24.91
CA ALA A 97 -12.14 -13.62 26.17
C ALA A 97 -11.38 -12.29 26.03
N ALA A 98 -10.64 -12.07 24.93
CA ALA A 98 -9.72 -10.94 24.80
C ALA A 98 -10.30 -9.75 23.98
N MET A 99 -11.41 -9.95 23.29
CA MET A 99 -11.89 -9.07 22.21
C MET A 99 -12.38 -7.67 22.68
N ARG A 100 -12.77 -7.52 23.95
CA ARG A 100 -13.17 -6.22 24.51
C ARG A 100 -12.01 -5.34 24.97
N TRP A 101 -10.89 -5.94 25.40
CA TRP A 101 -9.73 -5.23 25.94
C TRP A 101 -8.63 -4.98 24.90
N VAL A 102 -8.57 -5.81 23.84
CA VAL A 102 -7.43 -5.86 22.92
C VAL A 102 -7.68 -5.18 21.57
N ARG A 103 -8.92 -4.76 21.30
CA ARG A 103 -9.32 -4.08 20.05
C ARG A 103 -8.62 -2.72 19.81
N SER A 104 -7.95 -2.17 20.82
CA SER A 104 -7.43 -0.79 20.77
C SER A 104 -5.95 -0.66 20.40
N ARG A 105 -5.24 -1.72 19.99
CA ARG A 105 -3.83 -1.57 19.59
C ARG A 105 -3.57 -2.25 18.26
N ALA A 106 -3.28 -1.44 17.23
CA ALA A 106 -2.65 -1.88 15.98
C ALA A 106 -1.39 -2.74 16.23
N GLY A 107 -0.75 -2.60 17.40
CA GLY A 107 0.33 -3.49 17.86
C GLY A 107 -0.09 -4.94 18.13
N PHE A 108 -1.36 -5.22 18.41
CA PHE A 108 -1.84 -6.59 18.56
C PHE A 108 -1.94 -7.31 17.21
N ALA A 109 -2.36 -6.61 16.15
CA ALA A 109 -2.31 -7.15 14.78
C ALA A 109 -0.88 -7.49 14.38
N ALA A 110 0.08 -6.64 14.74
CA ALA A 110 1.51 -6.89 14.53
C ALA A 110 1.99 -8.17 15.23
N LEU A 111 1.62 -8.36 16.50
CA LEU A 111 2.01 -9.56 17.27
C LEU A 111 1.35 -10.84 16.73
N LEU A 112 0.06 -10.76 16.36
CA LEU A 112 -0.69 -11.87 15.76
C LEU A 112 -0.08 -12.36 14.45
N ALA A 113 0.51 -11.49 13.65
CA ALA A 113 1.15 -11.86 12.39
C ALA A 113 2.62 -12.26 12.57
N GLY A 114 3.36 -11.53 13.42
CA GLY A 114 4.79 -11.71 13.61
C GLY A 114 5.16 -12.98 14.39
N ILE A 115 4.46 -13.30 15.48
CA ILE A 115 4.80 -14.45 16.33
C ILE A 115 4.65 -15.78 15.57
N PRO A 116 3.54 -16.06 14.87
CA PRO A 116 3.39 -17.32 14.13
C PRO A 116 4.40 -17.45 12.99
N LEU A 117 4.72 -16.35 12.30
CA LEU A 117 5.74 -16.36 11.25
C LEU A 117 7.13 -16.61 11.81
N PHE A 118 7.46 -16.01 12.95
CA PHE A 118 8.73 -16.24 13.62
C PHE A 118 8.89 -17.70 14.05
N CYS A 119 7.86 -18.27 14.71
CA CYS A 119 7.90 -19.67 15.14
C CYS A 119 8.03 -20.62 13.95
N THR A 120 7.24 -20.43 12.89
CA THR A 120 7.29 -21.30 11.70
C THR A 120 8.59 -21.14 10.92
N GLY A 121 9.11 -19.91 10.78
CA GLY A 121 10.41 -19.64 10.17
C GLY A 121 11.57 -20.29 10.92
N MET A 122 11.57 -20.22 12.26
CA MET A 122 12.58 -20.87 13.10
C MET A 122 12.52 -22.40 13.01
N ILE A 123 11.33 -23.00 12.96
CA ILE A 123 11.19 -24.46 12.77
C ILE A 123 11.83 -24.88 11.44
N VAL A 124 11.59 -24.15 10.36
CA VAL A 124 12.20 -24.45 9.05
C VAL A 124 13.72 -24.27 9.09
N PHE A 125 14.22 -23.26 9.80
CA PHE A 125 15.65 -23.04 10.00
C PHE A 125 16.33 -24.25 10.67
N PHE A 126 15.75 -24.76 11.76
CA PHE A 126 16.29 -25.92 12.47
C PHE A 126 16.20 -27.22 11.65
N VAL A 127 15.14 -27.42 10.88
CA VAL A 127 14.93 -28.65 10.10
C VAL A 127 15.85 -28.70 8.87
N LYS A 128 16.16 -27.56 8.24
CA LYS A 128 16.97 -27.51 7.02
C LYS A 128 18.48 -27.43 7.26
N GLU A 129 18.94 -27.43 8.53
CA GLU A 129 20.34 -27.13 8.88
C GLU A 129 20.86 -25.89 8.15
N ALA A 130 20.02 -24.86 8.10
CA ALA A 130 20.21 -23.71 7.24
C ALA A 130 21.34 -22.81 7.76
N GLY A 131 22.06 -22.13 6.86
CA GLY A 131 23.17 -21.25 7.23
C GLY A 131 22.67 -19.99 7.96
N GLY A 132 23.59 -19.23 8.59
CA GLY A 132 23.23 -18.01 9.34
C GLY A 132 22.46 -16.95 8.54
N ALA A 133 22.58 -16.94 7.21
CA ALA A 133 21.81 -16.05 6.34
C ALA A 133 20.30 -16.37 6.33
N ASP A 134 19.91 -17.65 6.40
CA ASP A 134 18.50 -18.06 6.40
C ASP A 134 17.79 -17.70 7.71
N ALA A 135 18.52 -17.70 8.84
CA ALA A 135 18.01 -17.17 10.10
C ALA A 135 17.70 -15.67 10.01
N ALA A 136 18.59 -14.89 9.38
CA ALA A 136 18.37 -13.47 9.17
C ALA A 136 17.14 -13.20 8.28
N TYR A 137 16.93 -14.01 7.23
CA TYR A 137 15.73 -13.92 6.42
C TYR A 137 14.46 -14.24 7.22
N ALA A 138 14.45 -15.31 8.02
CA ALA A 138 13.30 -15.66 8.85
C ALA A 138 12.95 -14.57 9.89
N ILE A 139 13.96 -13.96 10.51
CA ILE A 139 13.76 -12.82 11.42
C ILE A 139 13.20 -11.62 10.67
N SER A 140 13.78 -11.28 9.51
CA SER A 140 13.32 -10.17 8.69
C SER A 140 11.89 -10.35 8.21
N GLU A 141 11.50 -11.59 7.86
CA GLU A 141 10.17 -11.93 7.38
C GLU A 141 9.12 -11.79 8.49
N ALA A 142 9.45 -12.23 9.72
CA ALA A 142 8.58 -12.04 10.87
C ALA A 142 8.40 -10.56 11.23
N LEU A 143 9.48 -9.77 11.19
CA LEU A 143 9.44 -8.33 11.43
C LEU A 143 8.62 -7.59 10.38
N LEU A 144 8.82 -7.92 9.09
CA LEU A 144 8.05 -7.38 7.97
C LEU A 144 6.56 -7.72 8.11
N SER A 145 6.22 -8.97 8.44
CA SER A 145 4.84 -9.39 8.68
C SER A 145 4.18 -8.58 9.80
N GLY A 146 4.88 -8.41 10.94
CA GLY A 146 4.37 -7.63 12.06
C GLY A 146 4.18 -6.14 11.73
N ALA A 147 5.18 -5.50 11.12
CA ALA A 147 5.10 -4.09 10.76
C ALA A 147 3.99 -3.82 9.71
N TRP A 148 3.78 -4.74 8.76
CA TRP A 148 2.75 -4.57 7.74
C TRP A 148 1.36 -4.87 8.28
N ALA A 149 1.22 -5.79 9.23
CA ALA A 149 -0.05 -5.99 9.92
C ALA A 149 -0.45 -4.74 10.73
N TYR A 150 0.53 -4.03 11.31
CA TYR A 150 0.29 -2.72 11.93
C TYR A 150 -0.25 -1.71 10.91
N PHE A 151 0.44 -1.53 9.77
CA PHE A 151 0.01 -0.59 8.72
C PHE A 151 -1.37 -0.93 8.17
N PHE A 152 -1.62 -2.19 7.80
CA PHE A 152 -2.92 -2.64 7.32
C PHE A 152 -4.02 -2.43 8.35
N SER A 153 -3.78 -2.72 9.64
CA SER A 153 -4.81 -2.53 10.66
C SER A 153 -5.20 -1.06 10.82
N ARG A 154 -4.21 -0.16 10.74
CA ARG A 154 -4.47 1.28 10.82
C ARG A 154 -5.20 1.79 9.58
N THR A 155 -4.84 1.30 8.40
CA THR A 155 -5.52 1.62 7.15
C THR A 155 -6.96 1.10 7.13
N VAL A 156 -7.22 -0.14 7.56
CA VAL A 156 -8.59 -0.70 7.65
C VAL A 156 -9.44 0.09 8.64
N ASN A 157 -8.89 0.48 9.78
CA ASN A 157 -9.59 1.32 10.75
C ASN A 157 -9.89 2.71 10.18
N LEU A 158 -8.96 3.29 9.42
CA LEU A 158 -9.16 4.57 8.73
C LEU A 158 -10.35 4.54 7.75
N PHE A 159 -10.54 3.44 7.03
CA PHE A 159 -11.67 3.26 6.12
C PHE A 159 -12.97 2.88 6.81
N SER A 160 -12.91 2.30 8.02
CA SER A 160 -14.08 1.84 8.77
C SER A 160 -14.67 2.93 9.65
N ASP A 161 -13.81 3.74 10.29
CA ASP A 161 -14.25 4.90 11.06
C ASP A 161 -14.64 6.01 10.08
N GLN A 162 -15.89 6.46 10.16
CA GLN A 162 -16.42 7.60 9.40
C GLN A 162 -15.81 8.91 9.91
N HIS A 163 -14.49 9.06 9.87
CA HIS A 163 -13.86 10.34 10.09
C HIS A 163 -14.38 11.34 9.05
N LEU A 164 -14.68 12.56 9.48
CA LEU A 164 -15.10 13.62 8.58
C LEU A 164 -14.06 13.78 7.46
N PRO A 165 -14.49 13.89 6.18
CA PRO A 165 -13.57 14.02 5.06
C PRO A 165 -12.65 15.24 5.24
N GLY A 166 -11.33 15.03 5.12
CA GLY A 166 -10.33 16.11 5.09
C GLY A 166 -9.49 16.31 6.36
N ARG A 167 -9.40 15.32 7.26
CA ARG A 167 -8.67 15.48 8.55
C ARG A 167 -7.70 14.34 8.89
N TYR A 168 -7.02 13.80 7.88
CA TYR A 168 -6.06 12.71 8.09
C TYR A 168 -4.74 13.22 8.68
N LEU A 169 -4.21 12.48 9.65
CA LEU A 169 -2.87 12.73 10.17
C LEU A 169 -1.83 12.30 9.13
N PRO A 170 -0.66 12.99 9.01
CA PRO A 170 0.42 12.56 8.12
C PRO A 170 0.86 11.10 8.34
N GLN A 171 0.76 10.63 9.58
CA GLN A 171 1.07 9.24 9.95
C GLN A 171 0.05 8.24 9.38
N GLU A 172 -1.22 8.61 9.27
CA GLU A 172 -2.27 7.75 8.70
C GLU A 172 -2.15 7.65 7.19
N LEU A 173 -1.82 8.78 6.55
CA LEU A 173 -1.49 8.83 5.13
C LEU A 173 -0.26 7.99 4.81
N ALA A 174 0.76 8.01 5.67
CA ALA A 174 1.91 7.12 5.52
C ALA A 174 1.51 5.64 5.61
N CYS A 175 0.71 5.25 6.61
CA CYS A 175 0.25 3.86 6.74
C CYS A 175 -0.60 3.42 5.53
N ALA A 176 -1.46 4.30 5.01
CA ALA A 176 -2.23 4.06 3.81
C ALA A 176 -1.34 3.96 2.56
N ALA A 177 -0.33 4.82 2.43
CA ALA A 177 0.61 4.79 1.30
C ALA A 177 1.47 3.52 1.30
N PHE A 178 1.98 3.08 2.46
CA PHE A 178 2.71 1.81 2.58
C PHE A 178 1.82 0.61 2.26
N SER A 179 0.58 0.61 2.74
CA SER A 179 -0.39 -0.43 2.41
C SER A 179 -0.68 -0.48 0.90
N ALA A 180 -0.88 0.68 0.26
CA ALA A 180 -1.06 0.79 -1.19
C ALA A 180 0.18 0.32 -1.96
N GLY A 181 1.39 0.66 -1.49
CA GLY A 181 2.65 0.24 -2.07
C GLY A 181 2.81 -1.28 -2.17
N VAL A 182 2.31 -2.04 -1.20
CA VAL A 182 2.34 -3.51 -1.22
C VAL A 182 1.39 -4.09 -2.26
N PHE A 183 0.21 -3.50 -2.43
CA PHE A 183 -0.70 -3.92 -3.49
C PHE A 183 -0.13 -3.60 -4.88
N LEU A 184 0.54 -2.45 -5.03
CA LEU A 184 1.26 -2.10 -6.25
C LEU A 184 2.41 -3.08 -6.52
N LEU A 185 3.10 -3.52 -5.47
CA LEU A 185 4.15 -4.54 -5.56
C LEU A 185 3.60 -5.87 -6.10
N ALA A 186 2.41 -6.28 -5.64
CA ALA A 186 1.74 -7.47 -6.18
C ALA A 186 1.37 -7.32 -7.66
N LEU A 187 0.97 -6.11 -8.08
CA LEU A 187 0.69 -5.79 -9.48
C LEU A 187 1.96 -5.64 -10.32
N ALA A 188 3.13 -5.43 -9.70
CA ALA A 188 4.39 -5.25 -10.41
C ALA A 188 4.81 -6.49 -11.21
N VAL A 189 4.33 -7.67 -10.79
CA VAL A 189 4.52 -8.95 -11.47
C VAL A 189 3.79 -8.99 -12.82
N LEU A 190 2.73 -8.18 -13.00
CA LEU A 190 2.03 -8.04 -14.29
C LEU A 190 2.83 -7.09 -15.19
N ARG A 191 3.73 -7.66 -15.99
CA ARG A 191 4.50 -6.93 -17.01
C ARG A 191 3.94 -7.18 -18.40
N VAL A 192 3.73 -6.10 -19.16
CA VAL A 192 3.38 -6.17 -20.58
C VAL A 192 4.52 -5.48 -21.34
N GLY A 193 5.51 -6.27 -21.76
CA GLY A 193 6.75 -5.75 -22.35
C GLY A 193 7.65 -5.05 -21.30
N PRO A 194 8.27 -3.89 -21.61
CA PRO A 194 9.11 -3.15 -20.67
C PRO A 194 8.32 -2.37 -19.60
N ILE A 195 6.98 -2.34 -19.69
CA ILE A 195 6.13 -1.57 -18.79
C ILE A 195 5.49 -2.52 -17.76
N SER A 196 5.80 -2.32 -16.48
CA SER A 196 5.09 -2.92 -15.36
C SER A 196 3.83 -2.12 -15.04
N ALA A 197 2.69 -2.81 -14.95
CA ALA A 197 1.44 -2.19 -14.53
C ALA A 197 1.53 -1.60 -13.11
N GLY A 198 2.30 -2.26 -12.22
CA GLY A 198 2.55 -1.78 -10.86
C GLY A 198 3.36 -0.49 -10.83
N GLY A 199 4.41 -0.38 -11.64
CA GLY A 199 5.26 0.82 -11.73
C GLY A 199 4.53 2.02 -12.34
N LEU A 200 3.71 1.78 -13.38
CA LEU A 200 2.86 2.82 -13.97
C LEU A 200 1.85 3.38 -12.96
N LEU A 201 1.14 2.50 -12.25
CA LEU A 201 0.16 2.89 -11.22
C LEU A 201 0.84 3.58 -10.02
N ALA A 202 2.05 3.16 -9.66
CA ALA A 202 2.86 3.79 -8.62
C ALA A 202 3.11 5.27 -8.93
N VAL A 203 3.61 5.58 -10.12
CA VAL A 203 3.91 6.96 -10.52
C VAL A 203 2.63 7.80 -10.57
N LEU A 204 1.52 7.25 -11.06
CA LEU A 204 0.23 7.94 -11.06
C LEU A 204 -0.24 8.27 -9.65
N ILE A 205 -0.16 7.32 -8.71
CA ILE A 205 -0.54 7.54 -7.32
C ILE A 205 0.34 8.61 -6.67
N ILE A 206 1.64 8.63 -6.96
CA ILE A 206 2.55 9.66 -6.45
C ILE A 206 2.19 11.04 -7.01
N LEU A 207 1.97 11.16 -8.32
CA LEU A 207 1.58 12.44 -8.95
C LEU A 207 0.26 12.97 -8.41
N TYR A 208 -0.76 12.11 -8.26
CA TYR A 208 -2.02 12.52 -7.64
C TYR A 208 -1.85 12.87 -6.15
N ALA A 209 -1.07 12.11 -5.39
CA ALA A 209 -0.77 12.45 -4.00
C ALA A 209 -0.08 13.83 -3.93
N SER A 210 0.90 14.10 -4.79
CA SER A 210 1.56 15.41 -4.92
C SER A 210 0.59 16.54 -5.29
N GLU A 211 -0.38 16.29 -6.17
CA GLU A 211 -1.39 17.28 -6.60
C GLU A 211 -2.34 17.69 -5.46
N TYR A 212 -2.85 16.72 -4.69
CA TYR A 212 -3.88 16.98 -3.66
C TYR A 212 -3.33 17.28 -2.27
N SER A 213 -2.12 16.83 -1.95
CA SER A 213 -1.52 16.98 -0.61
C SER A 213 -0.16 17.67 -0.63
N GLY A 214 0.21 18.24 -1.78
CA GLY A 214 1.43 19.01 -1.99
C GLY A 214 2.69 18.20 -1.75
N VAL A 215 3.72 18.87 -1.25
CA VAL A 215 5.04 18.28 -0.96
C VAL A 215 4.94 17.11 0.02
N ALA A 216 4.08 17.22 1.04
CA ALA A 216 4.00 16.24 2.12
C ALA A 216 3.53 14.87 1.61
N GLY A 217 2.36 14.77 0.97
CA GLY A 217 1.89 13.45 0.53
C GLY A 217 2.55 12.95 -0.75
N GLY A 218 3.07 13.84 -1.60
CA GLY A 218 3.97 13.44 -2.69
C GLY A 218 5.22 12.72 -2.18
N SER A 219 5.86 13.26 -1.15
CA SER A 219 7.04 12.65 -0.52
C SER A 219 6.70 11.35 0.22
N ILE A 220 5.60 11.34 0.98
CA ILE A 220 5.16 10.14 1.72
C ILE A 220 4.83 9.00 0.75
N ALA A 221 4.05 9.27 -0.30
CA ALA A 221 3.70 8.28 -1.32
C ALA A 221 4.94 7.80 -2.07
N GLY A 222 5.82 8.71 -2.48
CA GLY A 222 7.07 8.39 -3.18
C GLY A 222 7.99 7.49 -2.38
N ILE A 223 8.22 7.81 -1.10
CA ILE A 223 9.05 7.01 -0.19
C ILE A 223 8.38 5.67 0.09
N ALA A 224 7.08 5.64 0.40
CA ALA A 224 6.38 4.40 0.73
C ALA A 224 6.37 3.41 -0.44
N VAL A 225 6.03 3.89 -1.64
CA VAL A 225 6.02 3.06 -2.84
C VAL A 225 7.44 2.66 -3.24
N GLY A 226 8.37 3.61 -3.28
CA GLY A 226 9.75 3.33 -3.65
C GLY A 226 10.47 2.36 -2.70
N THR A 227 10.20 2.43 -1.40
CA THR A 227 10.72 1.44 -0.43
C THR A 227 10.09 0.06 -0.62
N CYS A 228 8.79 -0.02 -0.93
CA CYS A 228 8.15 -1.30 -1.26
C CYS A 228 8.78 -1.94 -2.51
N PHE A 229 9.02 -1.17 -3.56
CA PHE A 229 9.71 -1.65 -4.77
C PHE A 229 11.18 -1.98 -4.54
N ALA A 230 11.87 -1.31 -3.60
CA ALA A 230 13.24 -1.67 -3.25
C ALA A 230 13.34 -3.07 -2.62
N PHE A 231 12.26 -3.60 -2.03
CA PHE A 231 12.24 -4.92 -1.40
C PHE A 231 12.22 -6.11 -2.37
N THR A 232 11.95 -5.93 -3.67
CA THR A 232 11.89 -7.07 -4.61
C THR A 232 13.24 -7.62 -5.03
N GLY A 233 14.35 -6.92 -4.76
CA GLY A 233 15.71 -7.42 -5.00
C GLY A 233 16.24 -7.16 -6.42
N GLU A 234 17.57 -7.01 -6.49
CA GLU A 234 18.44 -6.62 -7.63
C GLU A 234 18.37 -5.14 -8.04
N GLY A 235 19.36 -4.35 -7.60
CA GLY A 235 19.69 -3.03 -8.18
C GLY A 235 18.71 -1.87 -7.93
N LEU A 236 17.61 -2.10 -7.21
CA LEU A 236 16.51 -1.15 -7.06
C LEU A 236 16.70 -0.12 -5.93
N SER A 237 17.84 -0.11 -5.21
CA SER A 237 18.08 0.88 -4.14
C SER A 237 17.98 2.33 -4.64
N GLY A 238 18.23 2.57 -5.93
CA GLY A 238 18.02 3.86 -6.57
C GLY A 238 16.55 4.25 -6.77
N LEU A 239 15.61 3.30 -6.85
CA LEU A 239 14.20 3.60 -7.09
C LEU A 239 13.49 4.22 -5.89
N ALA A 240 13.86 3.81 -4.67
CA ALA A 240 13.36 4.46 -3.46
C ALA A 240 13.72 5.95 -3.44
N GLY A 241 14.95 6.26 -3.85
CA GLY A 241 15.41 7.65 -4.04
C GLY A 241 14.68 8.35 -5.18
N ALA A 242 14.56 7.70 -6.34
CA ALA A 242 13.95 8.32 -7.53
C ALA A 242 12.48 8.69 -7.28
N TYR A 243 11.68 7.76 -6.73
CA TYR A 243 10.29 8.03 -6.43
C TYR A 243 10.10 8.97 -5.23
N GLY A 244 10.96 8.89 -4.22
CA GLY A 244 10.93 9.81 -3.08
C GLY A 244 11.23 11.26 -3.47
N VAL A 245 12.36 11.50 -4.13
CA VAL A 245 12.77 12.84 -4.57
C VAL A 245 11.85 13.33 -5.70
N GLY A 246 11.47 12.44 -6.62
CA GLY A 246 10.50 12.74 -7.67
C GLY A 246 9.16 13.21 -7.10
N GLY A 247 8.60 12.49 -6.11
CA GLY A 247 7.33 12.86 -5.47
C GLY A 247 7.40 14.18 -4.70
N LEU A 248 8.54 14.47 -4.06
CA LEU A 248 8.81 15.76 -3.42
C LEU A 248 8.83 16.91 -4.44
N MET A 249 9.55 16.73 -5.55
CA MET A 249 9.64 17.73 -6.63
C MET A 249 8.29 17.94 -7.32
N ALA A 250 7.54 16.87 -7.60
CA ALA A 250 6.18 16.98 -8.12
C ALA A 250 5.26 17.76 -7.17
N GLY A 251 5.36 17.52 -5.86
CA GLY A 251 4.57 18.22 -4.85
C GLY A 251 4.94 19.69 -4.72
N LEU A 252 6.20 20.05 -4.94
CA LEU A 252 6.66 21.44 -4.91
C LEU A 252 6.14 22.25 -6.09
N PHE A 253 6.07 21.63 -7.27
CA PHE A 253 5.58 22.26 -8.51
C PHE A 253 4.07 22.11 -8.73
N ALA A 254 3.36 21.35 -7.88
CA ALA A 254 1.91 21.16 -7.95
C ALA A 254 1.10 22.49 -8.01
N PRO A 255 1.44 23.56 -7.27
CA PRO A 255 0.70 24.83 -7.35
C PRO A 255 0.83 25.58 -8.68
N ILE A 256 1.85 25.26 -9.47
CA ILE A 256 2.16 25.93 -10.75
C ILE A 256 1.39 25.26 -11.90
N GLY A 257 1.05 23.98 -11.75
CA GLY A 257 0.21 23.21 -12.67
C GLY A 257 0.67 21.78 -12.88
N ARG A 258 -0.12 20.99 -13.63
CA ARG A 258 0.16 19.57 -13.89
C ARG A 258 1.40 19.32 -14.74
N LEU A 259 1.60 20.15 -15.77
CA LEU A 259 2.75 20.07 -16.68
C LEU A 259 4.10 20.22 -15.95
N PRO A 260 4.34 21.31 -15.18
CA PRO A 260 5.62 21.47 -14.48
C PRO A 260 5.84 20.42 -13.39
N ALA A 261 4.79 19.98 -12.69
CA ALA A 261 4.89 18.90 -11.69
C ALA A 261 5.36 17.57 -12.32
N ALA A 262 4.78 17.19 -13.46
CA ALA A 262 5.19 15.98 -14.18
C ALA A 262 6.62 16.10 -14.73
N CYS A 263 6.99 17.24 -15.32
CA CYS A 263 8.36 17.47 -15.81
C CYS A 263 9.38 17.42 -14.67
N ALA A 264 9.08 18.03 -13.52
CA ALA A 264 9.93 17.99 -12.34
C ALA A 264 10.12 16.56 -11.81
N PHE A 265 9.05 15.75 -11.82
CA PHE A 265 9.11 14.34 -11.45
C PHE A 265 10.03 13.54 -12.37
N ILE A 266 9.86 13.67 -13.69
CA ILE A 266 10.65 12.96 -14.70
C ILE A 266 12.13 13.34 -14.58
N LEU A 267 12.42 14.65 -14.54
CA LEU A 267 13.79 15.16 -14.47
C LEU A 267 14.49 14.71 -13.18
N SER A 268 13.81 14.85 -12.03
CA SER A 268 14.37 14.43 -10.74
C SER A 268 14.60 12.92 -10.69
N SER A 269 13.63 12.13 -11.14
CA SER A 269 13.75 10.67 -11.17
C SER A 269 14.83 10.21 -12.14
N ALA A 270 15.03 10.90 -13.27
CA ALA A 270 16.09 10.63 -14.22
C ALA A 270 17.48 10.90 -13.61
N VAL A 271 17.65 12.03 -12.92
CA VAL A 271 18.91 12.37 -12.23
C VAL A 271 19.27 11.32 -11.18
N VAL A 272 18.31 10.90 -10.35
CA VAL A 272 18.55 9.86 -9.34
C VAL A 272 18.83 8.51 -10.01
N SER A 273 18.10 8.17 -11.07
CA SER A 273 18.31 6.92 -11.81
C SER A 273 19.72 6.83 -12.40
N LEU A 274 20.33 7.93 -12.84
CA LEU A 274 21.71 7.94 -13.37
C LEU A 274 22.75 7.42 -12.36
N SER A 275 22.50 7.58 -11.06
CA SER A 275 23.37 7.08 -9.99
C SER A 275 23.27 5.57 -9.74
N SER A 276 22.25 4.89 -10.28
CA SER A 276 22.08 3.44 -10.14
C SER A 276 22.87 2.70 -11.22
N ALA A 277 23.61 1.65 -10.85
CA ALA A 277 24.53 0.95 -11.74
C ALA A 277 23.86 0.01 -12.78
N ALA A 278 22.56 -0.30 -12.65
CA ALA A 278 21.88 -1.28 -13.52
C ALA A 278 21.34 -0.65 -14.82
N THR A 279 21.93 -0.95 -15.98
CA THR A 279 21.67 -0.25 -17.26
C THR A 279 20.33 -0.61 -17.93
N THR A 280 19.89 -1.87 -17.86
CA THR A 280 18.66 -2.34 -18.53
C THR A 280 17.39 -1.90 -17.78
N GLN A 281 17.38 -2.10 -16.46
CA GLN A 281 16.24 -1.78 -15.59
C GLN A 281 15.99 -0.27 -15.43
N ARG A 282 17.05 0.54 -15.64
CA ARG A 282 16.95 2.02 -15.72
C ARG A 282 16.02 2.46 -16.86
N LEU A 283 16.10 1.82 -18.02
CA LEU A 283 15.33 2.22 -19.21
C LEU A 283 13.86 1.85 -19.05
N ASP A 284 13.57 0.68 -18.52
CA ASP A 284 12.18 0.23 -18.25
C ASP A 284 11.48 1.19 -17.28
N THR A 285 12.16 1.57 -16.18
CA THR A 285 11.60 2.51 -15.20
C THR A 285 11.37 3.91 -15.81
N LEU A 286 12.30 4.39 -16.64
CA LEU A 286 12.15 5.68 -17.33
C LEU A 286 10.96 5.68 -18.29
N TRP A 287 10.74 4.57 -19.01
CA TRP A 287 9.57 4.38 -19.86
C TRP A 287 8.26 4.35 -19.07
N GLU A 288 8.24 3.68 -17.91
CA GLU A 288 7.08 3.68 -17.01
C GLU A 288 6.75 5.09 -16.50
N ILE A 289 7.77 5.86 -16.09
CA ILE A 289 7.59 7.23 -15.60
C ILE A 289 7.10 8.16 -16.73
N ALA A 290 7.64 8.02 -17.94
CA ALA A 290 7.20 8.77 -19.12
C ALA A 290 5.75 8.42 -19.52
N ALA A 291 5.41 7.13 -19.54
CA ALA A 291 4.05 6.70 -19.85
C ALA A 291 3.04 7.19 -18.79
N ALA A 292 3.37 7.08 -17.50
CA ALA A 292 2.51 7.51 -16.41
C ALA A 292 2.28 9.03 -16.41
N SER A 293 3.33 9.82 -16.68
CA SER A 293 3.21 11.28 -16.78
C SER A 293 2.35 11.72 -17.96
N VAL A 294 2.47 11.06 -19.11
CA VAL A 294 1.59 11.30 -20.27
C VAL A 294 0.12 10.97 -19.92
N ILE A 295 -0.14 9.84 -19.28
CA ILE A 295 -1.48 9.47 -18.82
C ILE A 295 -2.04 10.48 -17.81
N TYR A 296 -1.20 10.93 -16.87
CA TYR A 296 -1.57 11.96 -15.89
C TYR A 296 -1.96 13.28 -16.55
N MET A 297 -1.28 13.67 -17.63
CA MET A 297 -1.64 14.85 -18.42
C MET A 297 -2.95 14.67 -19.20
N LEU A 298 -3.22 13.46 -19.71
CA LEU A 298 -4.41 13.15 -20.50
C LEU A 298 -5.68 12.97 -19.65
N LEU A 299 -5.56 12.59 -18.36
CA LEU A 299 -6.73 12.35 -17.51
C LEU A 299 -7.38 13.67 -17.04
N PRO A 300 -8.66 13.93 -17.36
CA PRO A 300 -9.32 15.18 -17.00
C PRO A 300 -9.62 15.30 -15.49
N GLU A 301 -9.41 16.50 -14.93
CA GLU A 301 -9.54 16.84 -13.49
C GLU A 301 -10.90 16.48 -12.87
N ARG A 302 -11.94 16.33 -13.70
CA ARG A 302 -13.32 16.06 -13.28
C ARG A 302 -13.52 14.66 -12.69
N LEU A 303 -12.67 13.68 -13.05
CA LEU A 303 -12.77 12.30 -12.56
C LEU A 303 -11.98 12.08 -11.26
N THR A 304 -10.89 12.83 -11.07
CA THR A 304 -9.93 12.63 -9.98
C THR A 304 -10.22 13.51 -8.76
N GLY A 305 -10.82 14.69 -8.99
CA GLY A 305 -11.15 15.64 -7.92
C GLY A 305 -12.08 15.09 -6.84
N GLY A 306 -13.00 14.18 -7.17
CA GLY A 306 -13.94 13.60 -6.19
C GLY A 306 -13.35 12.49 -5.31
N LEU A 307 -12.40 11.71 -5.84
CA LEU A 307 -11.85 10.52 -5.16
C LEU A 307 -10.66 10.88 -4.26
N PHE A 308 -9.78 11.77 -4.74
CA PHE A 308 -8.55 12.15 -4.03
C PHE A 308 -8.69 13.40 -3.15
N SER A 309 -9.69 14.28 -3.39
CA SER A 309 -10.00 15.37 -2.43
C SER A 309 -10.37 14.84 -1.04
N ARG A 310 -10.91 13.62 -0.98
CA ARG A 310 -11.17 12.91 0.27
C ARG A 310 -9.92 12.47 1.02
N PHE A 311 -8.73 12.50 0.42
CA PHE A 311 -7.44 12.16 1.06
C PHE A 311 -6.58 13.39 1.37
N THR A 312 -7.16 14.59 1.33
CA THR A 312 -6.45 15.81 1.72
C THR A 312 -5.95 15.72 3.17
N ALA A 313 -4.63 15.89 3.31
CA ALA A 313 -3.96 15.95 4.60
C ALA A 313 -4.31 17.27 5.31
N LYS A 314 -4.34 17.26 6.64
CA LYS A 314 -4.26 18.51 7.40
C LYS A 314 -2.85 19.10 7.22
N THR A 315 -2.65 19.93 6.20
CA THR A 315 -1.59 20.93 6.25
C THR A 315 -2.02 21.94 7.31
N ASP A 316 -1.13 22.25 8.25
CA ASP A 316 -1.34 23.32 9.22
C ASP A 316 -1.90 24.56 8.48
N ASP A 317 -2.96 25.16 8.99
CA ASP A 317 -3.73 26.27 8.38
C ASP A 317 -2.89 27.57 8.19
N ARG A 318 -1.55 27.46 8.22
CA ARG A 318 -0.56 28.52 8.08
C ARG A 318 0.08 28.62 6.70
N GLU A 319 0.03 27.59 5.85
CA GLU A 319 0.70 27.64 4.52
C GLU A 319 -0.24 27.89 3.33
N ALA A 320 -1.50 27.41 3.39
CA ALA A 320 -2.51 27.72 2.37
C ALA A 320 -2.87 29.23 2.24
N PRO A 321 -2.85 30.05 3.31
CA PRO A 321 -3.13 31.49 3.20
C PRO A 321 -2.03 32.25 2.44
N ARG A 322 -0.76 31.81 2.54
CA ARG A 322 0.37 32.59 1.99
C ARG A 322 0.41 32.62 0.47
N ALA A 323 0.05 31.54 -0.20
CA ALA A 323 0.03 31.51 -1.67
C ALA A 323 -1.11 32.37 -2.25
N GLN A 324 -2.26 32.44 -1.56
CA GLN A 324 -3.38 33.30 -1.94
C GLN A 324 -3.14 34.78 -1.55
N ASP A 325 -2.49 35.05 -0.43
CA ASP A 325 -2.10 36.41 -0.03
C ASP A 325 -1.00 36.99 -0.92
N LEU A 326 -0.03 36.18 -1.36
CA LEU A 326 0.96 36.63 -2.35
C LEU A 326 0.29 36.95 -3.70
N ARG A 327 -0.67 36.15 -4.16
CA ARG A 327 -1.45 36.47 -5.37
C ARG A 327 -2.24 37.77 -5.20
N ARG A 328 -2.86 38.02 -4.04
CA ARG A 328 -3.59 39.27 -3.77
C ARG A 328 -2.67 40.49 -3.68
N THR A 329 -1.50 40.33 -3.08
CA THR A 329 -0.53 41.43 -2.89
C THR A 329 0.14 41.83 -4.21
N VAL A 330 0.37 40.87 -5.12
CA VAL A 330 0.94 41.15 -6.45
C VAL A 330 -0.10 41.79 -7.37
N VAL A 331 -1.35 41.33 -7.34
CA VAL A 331 -2.43 41.91 -8.17
C VAL A 331 -2.84 43.30 -7.66
N ALA A 332 -2.66 43.62 -6.38
CA ALA A 332 -2.92 44.96 -5.84
C ALA A 332 -1.80 45.99 -6.14
N ARG A 333 -0.67 45.57 -6.71
CA ARG A 333 0.47 46.45 -7.07
C ARG A 333 0.67 46.60 -8.58
N LEU A 334 -0.23 46.04 -9.40
CA LEU A 334 -0.36 46.30 -10.83
C LEU A 334 -1.57 47.21 -11.05
#